data_AF-A0A423GVX0-F1
#
_entry.id   AF-A0A423GVX0-F1
#
_cell.length_a   1.000
_cell.length_b   1.000
_cell.length_c   1.000
_cell.angle_alpha   90.00
_cell.angle_beta   90.00
_cell.angle_gamma   90.00
#
_symmetry.space_group_name_H-M   'P 1'
#
loop_
_entity.id
_entity.type
_entity.pdbx_description
1 polymer ?
#
loop_
_entity_poly.entity_id
_entity_poly.type
_entity_poly.pdbx_seq_one_letter_code
_entity_poly.pdbx_strand_id
1 'polypeptide(L)'
;MRYQLMTSGVFRLADSVFIPEDPANRDWIVYQEWLSHGGESLPMNANPGQEEAERAWRDSELFLTDGLVARHRDELEAGVATTLSAAEYESLQTYRRDLRNWPATEAFPELTGRPVLLAPVSVMAAPVRKTRVRKSVKPVDASITQ
;
A
#
# COMPACT_ATOMS: atom_id res chain seq x y z
N MET A 1 2.24 12.27 -27.26
CA MET A 1 2.85 13.45 -26.61
C MET A 1 2.03 13.76 -25.36
N ARG A 2 2.67 14.20 -24.26
CA ARG A 2 1.97 14.63 -23.04
C ARG A 2 2.24 16.11 -22.82
N TYR A 3 1.17 16.87 -22.64
CA TYR A 3 1.20 18.30 -22.35
C TYR A 3 0.47 18.55 -21.03
N GLN A 4 0.91 19.55 -20.28
CA GLN A 4 0.25 20.03 -19.09
C GLN A 4 -0.16 21.48 -19.29
N LEU A 5 -1.43 21.79 -18.99
CA LEU A 5 -1.93 23.17 -18.98
C LEU A 5 -1.19 24.00 -17.92
N MET A 6 -0.82 25.22 -18.31
CA MET A 6 -0.32 26.26 -17.43
C MET A 6 -1.16 27.52 -17.61
N THR A 7 -0.92 28.52 -16.76
CA THR A 7 -1.69 29.78 -16.75
C THR A 7 -1.71 30.51 -18.09
N SER A 8 -0.66 30.39 -18.91
CA SER A 8 -0.55 31.11 -20.19
C SER A 8 0.13 30.30 -21.30
N GLY A 9 -0.18 29.01 -21.38
CA GLY A 9 0.50 28.10 -22.31
C GLY A 9 0.44 26.66 -21.84
N VAL A 10 1.28 25.82 -22.44
CA VAL A 10 1.42 24.41 -22.08
C VAL A 10 2.85 24.01 -21.84
N PHE A 11 3.06 23.11 -20.89
CA PHE A 11 4.35 22.49 -20.63
C PHE A 11 4.40 21.11 -21.31
N ARG A 12 5.38 20.87 -22.18
CA ARG A 12 5.60 19.57 -22.82
C ARG A 12 6.48 18.70 -21.92
N LEU A 13 5.89 17.66 -21.33
CA LEU A 13 6.54 16.79 -20.35
C LEU A 13 7.72 16.00 -20.93
N ALA A 14 7.70 15.69 -22.22
CA ALA A 14 8.72 14.84 -22.85
C ALA A 14 10.12 15.46 -22.83
N ASP A 15 10.19 16.78 -23.05
CA ASP A 15 11.46 17.52 -23.16
C ASP A 15 11.59 18.62 -22.09
N SER A 16 10.62 18.72 -21.18
CA SER A 16 10.53 19.80 -20.17
C SER A 16 10.54 21.21 -20.77
N VAL A 17 9.81 21.41 -21.86
CA VAL A 17 9.74 22.70 -22.58
C VAL A 17 8.42 23.41 -22.31
N PHE A 18 8.48 24.68 -21.90
CA PHE A 18 7.31 25.55 -21.83
C PHE A 18 7.00 26.15 -23.21
N ILE A 19 5.74 26.05 -23.62
CA ILE A 19 5.22 26.53 -24.90
C ILE A 19 4.18 27.61 -24.59
N PRO A 20 4.45 28.89 -24.89
CA PRO A 20 3.47 29.96 -24.70
C PRO A 20 2.27 29.80 -25.64
N GLU A 21 1.12 30.36 -25.24
CA GLU A 21 -0.11 30.43 -26.05
C GLU A 21 -0.01 31.41 -27.24
N ASP A 22 0.97 31.19 -28.12
CA ASP A 22 1.23 32.07 -29.25
C ASP A 22 0.90 31.38 -30.58
N PRO A 23 -0.09 31.86 -31.36
CA PRO A 23 -0.42 31.34 -32.70
C PRO A 23 0.73 31.35 -33.70
N ALA A 24 1.75 32.20 -33.50
CA ALA A 24 2.94 32.24 -34.34
C ALA A 24 3.99 31.18 -33.93
N ASN A 25 3.85 30.56 -32.76
CA ASN A 25 4.77 29.54 -32.28
C ASN A 25 4.45 28.17 -32.89
N ARG A 26 5.46 27.57 -33.54
CA ARG A 26 5.35 26.24 -34.16
C ARG A 26 4.93 25.15 -33.16
N ASP A 27 5.49 25.17 -31.95
CA ASP A 27 5.15 24.17 -30.92
C ASP A 27 3.71 24.33 -30.42
N TRP A 28 3.17 25.56 -30.42
CA TRP A 28 1.77 25.83 -30.09
C TRP A 28 0.83 25.29 -31.17
N ILE A 29 1.17 25.48 -32.45
CA ILE A 29 0.41 24.91 -33.57
C ILE A 29 0.38 23.37 -33.49
N VAL A 30 1.51 22.74 -33.19
CA VAL A 30 1.59 21.27 -33.01
C VAL A 30 0.72 20.81 -31.84
N TYR A 31 0.71 21.55 -30.72
CA TYR A 31 -0.17 21.27 -29.59
C TYR A 31 -1.66 21.35 -30.00
N GLN A 32 -2.06 22.37 -30.75
CA GLN A 32 -3.44 22.53 -31.24
C GLN A 32 -3.87 21.42 -32.21
N GLU A 33 -2.98 20.99 -33.10
CA GLU A 33 -3.22 19.85 -33.99
C GLU A 33 -3.38 18.55 -33.19
N TRP A 34 -2.53 18.35 -32.18
CA TRP A 34 -2.64 17.22 -31.27
C TRP A 34 -3.96 17.21 -30.48
N LEU A 35 -4.41 18.35 -29.97
CA LEU A 35 -5.74 18.48 -29.36
C LEU A 35 -6.86 18.11 -30.36
N SER A 36 -6.76 18.59 -31.60
CA SER A 36 -7.73 18.30 -32.67
C SER A 36 -7.81 16.81 -33.02
N HIS A 37 -6.72 16.07 -32.80
CA HIS A 37 -6.66 14.61 -32.98
C HIS A 37 -7.15 13.82 -31.76
N GLY A 38 -7.76 14.48 -30.78
CA GLY A 38 -8.24 13.86 -29.53
C GLY A 38 -7.18 13.77 -28.43
N GLY A 39 -6.14 14.60 -28.49
CA GLY A 39 -5.20 14.75 -27.39
C GLY A 39 -5.82 15.42 -26.17
N GLU A 40 -5.64 14.84 -24.99
CA GLU A 40 -6.09 15.44 -23.72
C GLU A 40 -4.89 15.90 -22.90
N SER A 41 -4.75 17.22 -22.73
CA SER A 41 -3.72 17.80 -21.86
C SER A 41 -4.01 17.50 -20.40
N LEU A 42 -2.96 17.22 -19.63
CA LEU A 42 -3.07 17.13 -18.18
C LEU A 42 -3.49 18.49 -17.61
N PRO A 43 -4.35 18.50 -16.59
CA PRO A 43 -4.71 19.73 -15.92
C PRO A 43 -3.50 20.32 -15.18
N MET A 44 -3.55 21.61 -14.90
CA MET A 44 -2.44 22.34 -14.26
C MET A 44 -2.09 21.82 -12.86
N ASN A 45 -3.07 21.23 -12.15
CA ASN A 45 -2.90 20.65 -10.83
C ASN A 45 -2.39 19.19 -10.87
N ALA A 46 -2.32 18.54 -12.02
CA ALA A 46 -1.76 17.19 -12.10
C ALA A 46 -0.26 17.25 -11.78
N ASN A 47 0.25 16.28 -11.03
CA ASN A 47 1.68 16.12 -10.87
C ASN A 47 2.10 14.74 -11.39
N PRO A 48 2.47 14.63 -12.68
CA PRO A 48 2.83 13.34 -13.28
C PRO A 48 4.03 12.69 -12.58
N GLY A 49 4.96 13.49 -12.03
CA GLY A 49 6.09 12.98 -11.27
C GLY A 49 5.66 12.37 -9.93
N GLN A 50 4.64 12.93 -9.27
CA GLN A 50 4.05 12.32 -8.08
C GLN A 50 3.34 11.01 -8.42
N GLU A 51 2.54 10.96 -9.49
CA GLU A 51 1.87 9.72 -9.91
C GLU A 51 2.86 8.56 -10.13
N GLU A 52 3.99 8.84 -10.80
CA GLU A 52 5.02 7.83 -11.05
C GLU A 52 5.71 7.38 -9.76
N ALA A 53 6.04 8.32 -8.87
CA ALA A 53 6.62 8.01 -7.56
C ALA A 53 5.67 7.15 -6.70
N GLU A 54 4.38 7.46 -6.70
CA GLU A 54 3.37 6.70 -5.94
C GLU A 54 3.14 5.30 -6.52
N ARG A 55 3.19 5.15 -7.85
CA ARG A 55 3.16 3.82 -8.49
C ARG A 55 4.38 2.98 -8.10
N ALA A 56 5.56 3.60 -8.08
CA ALA A 56 6.79 2.92 -7.64
C ALA A 56 6.74 2.54 -6.15
N TRP A 57 6.16 3.38 -5.30
CA TRP A 57 5.92 3.06 -3.89
C TRP A 57 4.99 1.86 -3.75
N ARG A 58 3.85 1.86 -4.45
CA ARG A 58 2.90 0.73 -4.50
C ARG A 58 3.58 -0.57 -4.93
N ASP A 59 4.40 -0.54 -5.98
CA ASP A 59 5.12 -1.72 -6.45
C ASP A 59 6.13 -2.24 -5.42
N SER A 60 6.83 -1.34 -4.74
CA SER A 60 7.75 -1.69 -3.66
C SER A 60 7.02 -2.38 -2.49
N GLU A 61 5.86 -1.87 -2.11
CA GLU A 61 5.04 -2.43 -1.04
C GLU A 61 4.47 -3.81 -1.39
N LEU A 62 4.02 -3.99 -2.64
CA LEU A 62 3.57 -5.28 -3.15
C LEU A 62 4.71 -6.31 -3.21
N PHE A 63 5.94 -5.87 -3.49
CA PHE A 63 7.14 -6.71 -3.51
C PHE A 63 7.55 -7.14 -2.10
N LEU A 64 7.56 -6.22 -1.13
CA LEU A 64 7.89 -6.52 0.27
C LEU A 64 6.94 -7.56 0.88
N THR A 65 5.65 -7.49 0.53
CA THR A 65 4.62 -8.39 1.04
C THR A 65 4.53 -9.72 0.27
N ASP A 66 5.16 -9.85 -0.89
CA ASP A 66 5.02 -11.02 -1.76
C ASP A 66 5.60 -12.29 -1.14
N GLY A 67 6.81 -12.20 -0.57
CA GLY A 67 7.47 -13.34 0.08
C GLY A 67 6.73 -13.87 1.32
N LEU A 68 5.99 -13.01 2.03
CA LEU A 68 5.15 -13.43 3.16
C LEU A 68 3.95 -14.25 2.69
N VAL A 69 3.30 -13.81 1.60
CA VAL A 69 2.17 -14.53 1.01
C VAL A 69 2.61 -15.86 0.43
N ALA A 70 3.74 -15.89 -0.30
CA ALA A 70 4.31 -17.12 -0.83
C ALA A 70 4.58 -18.14 0.29
N ARG A 71 5.29 -17.73 1.35
CA ARG A 71 5.58 -18.59 2.51
C ARG A 71 4.31 -19.13 3.18
N HIS A 72 3.32 -18.28 3.41
CA HIS A 72 2.06 -18.73 4.01
C HIS A 72 1.36 -19.79 3.14
N ARG A 73 1.39 -19.61 1.81
CA ARG A 73 0.84 -20.60 0.88
C ARG A 73 1.62 -21.92 0.94
N ASP A 74 2.95 -21.87 0.92
CA ASP A 74 3.79 -23.07 1.04
C ASP A 74 3.54 -23.81 2.36
N GLU A 75 3.34 -23.10 3.48
CA GLU A 75 3.02 -23.68 4.79
C GLU A 75 1.66 -24.39 4.79
N LEU A 76 0.64 -23.78 4.18
CA LEU A 76 -0.69 -24.40 4.02
C LEU A 76 -0.63 -25.65 3.14
N GLU A 77 0.09 -25.58 2.01
CA GLU A 77 0.27 -26.70 1.08
C GLU A 77 1.04 -27.86 1.74
N ALA A 78 2.05 -27.55 2.57
CA ALA A 78 2.80 -28.54 3.34
C ALA A 78 2.03 -29.09 4.56
N GLY A 79 0.88 -28.49 4.92
CA GLY A 79 0.09 -28.89 6.08
C GLY A 79 0.79 -28.63 7.42
N VAL A 80 1.73 -27.69 7.47
CA VAL A 80 2.46 -27.31 8.69
C VAL A 80 1.78 -26.16 9.41
N ALA A 81 2.20 -25.89 10.65
CA ALA A 81 1.74 -24.70 11.37
C ALA A 81 2.17 -23.44 10.62
N THR A 82 1.21 -22.55 10.35
CA THR A 82 1.48 -21.30 9.64
C THR A 82 2.17 -20.29 10.54
N THR A 83 3.11 -19.52 9.99
CA THR A 83 3.80 -18.44 10.70
C THR A 83 2.87 -17.25 10.94
N LEU A 84 1.95 -17.00 10.00
CA LEU A 84 0.87 -16.00 10.13
C LEU A 84 -0.43 -16.68 10.54
N SER A 85 -1.18 -16.04 11.43
CA SER A 85 -2.56 -16.43 11.69
C SER A 85 -3.45 -16.17 10.46
N ALA A 86 -4.57 -16.88 10.38
CA ALA A 86 -5.54 -16.68 9.31
C ALA A 86 -6.02 -15.22 9.23
N ALA A 87 -6.23 -14.56 10.38
CA ALA A 87 -6.65 -13.17 10.44
C ALA A 87 -5.57 -12.21 9.90
N GLU A 88 -4.30 -12.42 10.26
CA GLU A 88 -3.19 -11.61 9.73
C GLU A 88 -3.02 -11.78 8.23
N TYR A 89 -3.17 -13.01 7.73
CA TYR A 89 -3.12 -13.31 6.30
C TYR A 89 -4.29 -12.66 5.53
N GLU A 90 -5.51 -12.69 6.07
CA GLU A 90 -6.67 -11.99 5.47
C GLU A 90 -6.48 -10.48 5.44
N SER A 91 -5.97 -9.88 6.53
CA SER A 91 -5.64 -8.45 6.57
C SER A 91 -4.57 -8.09 5.53
N LEU A 92 -3.53 -8.91 5.40
CA LEU A 92 -2.47 -8.72 4.40
C LEU A 92 -3.03 -8.80 2.98
N GLN A 93 -3.89 -9.78 2.69
CA GLN A 93 -4.49 -9.96 1.37
C GLN A 93 -5.43 -8.80 1.00
N THR A 94 -6.17 -8.27 1.99
CA THR A 94 -7.00 -7.08 1.84
C THR A 94 -6.14 -5.86 1.52
N TYR A 95 -5.08 -5.64 2.31
CA TYR A 95 -4.12 -4.56 2.07
C TYR A 95 -3.50 -4.61 0.66
N ARG A 96 -3.06 -5.79 0.22
CA ARG A 96 -2.51 -5.97 -1.14
C ARG A 96 -3.56 -5.73 -2.23
N ARG A 97 -4.84 -6.03 -1.97
CA ARG A 97 -5.94 -5.71 -2.89
C ARG A 97 -6.14 -4.20 -2.98
N ASP A 98 -6.15 -3.52 -1.84
CA ASP A 98 -6.34 -2.07 -1.78
C ASP A 98 -5.20 -1.34 -2.48
N LEU A 99 -3.94 -1.77 -2.29
CA LEU A 99 -2.78 -1.24 -3.04
C LEU A 99 -2.93 -1.37 -4.56
N ARG A 100 -3.50 -2.48 -5.05
CA ARG A 100 -3.72 -2.69 -6.49
C ARG A 100 -4.86 -1.86 -7.05
N ASN A 101 -5.91 -1.62 -6.25
CA ASN A 101 -7.07 -0.83 -6.65
C ASN A 101 -6.83 0.69 -6.49
N TRP A 102 -5.92 1.09 -5.60
CA TRP A 102 -5.60 2.48 -5.29
C TRP A 102 -5.31 3.38 -6.50
N PRO A 103 -4.51 2.99 -7.52
CA PRO A 103 -4.28 3.85 -8.69
C PRO A 103 -5.54 4.14 -9.54
N ALA A 104 -6.65 3.45 -9.30
CA ALA A 104 -7.93 3.71 -9.96
C ALA A 104 -8.88 4.58 -9.11
N THR A 105 -8.48 4.98 -7.91
CA THR A 105 -9.30 5.83 -7.03
C THR A 105 -8.97 7.30 -7.23
N GLU A 106 -9.92 8.18 -6.91
CA GLU A 106 -9.72 9.64 -6.93
C GLU A 106 -8.72 10.13 -5.88
N ALA A 107 -8.39 9.28 -4.91
CA ALA A 107 -7.42 9.58 -3.86
C ALA A 107 -5.97 9.36 -4.32
N PHE A 108 -5.75 8.88 -5.54
CA PHE A 108 -4.42 8.81 -6.15
C PHE A 108 -4.09 10.12 -6.88
N PRO A 109 -2.87 10.68 -6.76
CA PRO A 109 -1.67 10.19 -6.06
C PRO A 109 -1.50 10.79 -4.63
N GLU A 110 -2.58 11.15 -3.95
CA GLU A 110 -2.51 11.84 -2.66
C GLU A 110 -1.96 10.94 -1.55
N LEU A 111 -0.98 11.45 -0.79
CA LEU A 111 -0.35 10.71 0.32
C LEU A 111 -1.36 10.27 1.38
N THR A 112 -2.38 11.10 1.65
CA THR A 112 -3.45 10.79 2.61
C THR A 112 -4.35 9.66 2.14
N GLY A 113 -4.35 9.36 0.84
CA GLY A 113 -5.11 8.28 0.23
C GLY A 113 -4.38 6.93 0.25
N ARG A 114 -3.10 6.87 0.65
CA ARG A 114 -2.31 5.64 0.64
C ARG A 114 -2.98 4.57 1.50
N PRO A 115 -3.17 3.35 0.98
CA PRO A 115 -3.57 2.21 1.79
C PRO A 115 -2.56 2.01 2.91
N VAL A 116 -3.04 1.77 4.13
CA VAL A 116 -2.20 1.43 5.28
C VAL A 116 -2.57 0.02 5.71
N LEU A 117 -1.58 -0.80 6.00
CA LEU A 117 -1.82 -2.10 6.61
C LEU A 117 -2.40 -1.86 8.02
N LEU A 118 -3.73 -1.92 8.12
CA LEU A 118 -4.40 -1.99 9.41
C LEU A 118 -4.07 -3.36 9.97
N ALA A 119 -3.08 -3.42 10.85
CA ALA A 119 -2.81 -4.63 11.62
C ALA A 119 -4.13 -5.06 12.27
N PRO A 120 -4.48 -6.37 12.23
CA PRO A 120 -5.72 -6.82 12.84
C PRO A 120 -5.68 -6.40 14.30
N VAL A 121 -6.65 -5.57 14.70
CA VAL A 121 -6.86 -5.23 16.11
C VAL A 121 -7.02 -6.56 16.81
N SER A 122 -6.01 -6.96 17.58
CA SER A 122 -6.02 -8.21 18.33
C SER A 122 -7.07 -8.10 19.43
N VAL A 123 -8.32 -8.34 19.06
CA VAL A 123 -9.43 -8.50 19.98
C VAL A 123 -9.38 -9.96 20.42
N MET A 124 -8.78 -10.18 21.60
CA MET A 124 -8.85 -11.39 22.43
C MET A 124 -7.87 -12.53 22.12
N ALA A 125 -6.67 -12.47 22.71
CA ALA A 125 -6.06 -13.64 23.32
C ALA A 125 -6.37 -13.60 24.83
N ALA A 126 -7.54 -14.09 25.22
CA ALA A 126 -7.87 -14.31 26.62
C ALA A 126 -6.83 -15.27 27.24
N PRO A 127 -6.27 -14.99 28.43
CA PRO A 127 -5.34 -15.92 29.05
C PRO A 127 -6.09 -17.19 29.46
N VAL A 128 -5.80 -18.30 28.79
CA VAL A 128 -6.22 -19.63 29.24
C VAL A 128 -5.56 -19.89 30.59
N ARG A 129 -6.31 -19.68 31.68
CA ARG A 129 -5.90 -20.04 33.04
C ARG A 129 -5.73 -21.55 33.10
N LYS A 130 -4.49 -22.04 33.03
CA LYS A 130 -4.15 -23.39 33.51
C LYS A 130 -4.28 -23.36 35.04
N THR A 131 -5.46 -23.69 35.55
CA THR A 131 -5.71 -23.93 36.97
C THR A 131 -4.90 -25.14 37.43
N ARG A 132 -3.69 -24.89 37.96
CA ARG A 132 -2.94 -25.92 38.67
C ARG A 132 -3.61 -26.16 40.03
N VAL A 133 -4.40 -27.23 40.12
CA VAL A 133 -4.88 -27.79 41.38
C VAL A 133 -3.65 -28.18 42.21
N ARG A 134 -3.33 -27.41 43.26
CA ARG A 134 -2.37 -27.84 44.27
C ARG A 134 -3.05 -28.86 45.17
N LYS A 135 -2.60 -30.10 45.09
CA LYS A 135 -2.96 -31.19 46.01
C LYS A 135 -2.51 -30.81 47.41
N SER A 136 -3.47 -30.71 48.32
CA SER A 136 -3.27 -30.50 49.75
C SER A 136 -2.60 -31.72 50.37
N VAL A 137 -1.54 -31.50 51.16
CA VAL A 137 -1.09 -32.44 52.19
C VAL A 137 -0.74 -31.61 53.42
N LYS A 138 -1.53 -31.77 54.49
CA LYS A 138 -1.20 -31.32 55.86
C LYS A 138 -0.64 -32.53 56.67
N PRO A 139 -0.29 -32.34 57.95
CA PRO A 139 1.07 -32.19 58.45
C PRO A 139 1.54 -33.46 59.19
N VAL A 140 2.84 -33.64 59.43
CA VAL A 140 3.30 -34.59 60.45
C VAL A 140 4.35 -33.94 61.34
N ASP A 141 4.10 -34.12 62.63
CA ASP A 141 4.72 -33.52 63.79
C ASP A 141 6.06 -34.20 64.17
N ALA A 142 6.68 -33.65 65.21
CA ALA A 142 7.62 -34.29 66.14
C ALA A 142 9.14 -34.27 65.83
N SER A 143 9.80 -33.31 66.52
CA SER A 143 10.79 -33.57 67.59
C SER A 143 12.22 -33.98 67.28
N ILE A 144 13.10 -33.51 68.19
CA ILE A 144 14.41 -34.04 68.65
C ILE A 144 15.68 -33.31 68.17
N THR A 145 16.15 -32.42 69.08
CA THR A 145 17.46 -32.38 69.74
C THR A 145 18.72 -32.79 68.97
N GLN A 146 19.67 -31.86 68.81
CA GLN A 146 20.88 -31.83 69.64
C GLN A 146 21.48 -30.42 69.71
#